data_AF-A0A0H3ZT38-F1
#
_entry.id   AF-A0A0H3ZT38-F1
#
_cell.length_a   1.000
_cell.length_b   1.000
_cell.length_c   1.000
_cell.angle_alpha   90.00
_cell.angle_beta   90.00
_cell.angle_gamma   90.00
#
_symmetry.space_group_name_H-M   'P 1'
#
loop_
_entity.id
_entity.type
_entity.pdbx_description
1 polymer ?
#
loop_
_entity_poly.entity_id
_entity_poly.type
_entity_poly.pdbx_seq_one_letter_code
_entity_poly.pdbx_strand_id
1 'polypeptide(L)'
;MELETIRPETLVPFGDDWAQPTGAEVREMLKRCELTGSEAASLVGISDGRTVRKWAAFDPVEVEKAKQEGRKTNMQRIPFAAWAILAECAGFGCIWKK
;
A
#
# COMPACT_ATOMS: atom_id res chain seq x y z
N MET A 1 12.32 -17.59 0.73
CA MET A 1 11.41 -16.48 0.42
C MET A 1 10.93 -15.94 1.75
N GLU A 2 11.49 -14.83 2.21
CA GLU A 2 11.03 -14.20 3.44
C GLU A 2 9.58 -13.76 3.23
N LEU A 3 8.70 -14.20 4.13
CA LEU A 3 7.34 -13.71 4.21
C LEU A 3 7.44 -12.31 4.82
N GLU A 4 7.65 -11.28 3.99
CA GLU A 4 7.51 -9.89 4.42
C GLU A 4 6.11 -9.77 5.03
N THR A 5 6.06 -9.60 6.35
CA THR A 5 4.81 -9.59 7.10
C THR A 5 4.25 -8.18 7.06
N ILE A 6 2.96 -8.05 6.72
CA ILE A 6 2.24 -6.78 6.79
C ILE A 6 2.21 -6.32 8.25
N ARG A 7 2.74 -5.12 8.52
CA ARG A 7 2.90 -4.67 9.90
C ARG A 7 1.55 -4.29 10.52
N PRO A 8 1.31 -4.63 11.80
CA PRO A 8 0.02 -4.39 12.45
C PRO A 8 -0.35 -2.90 12.52
N GLU A 9 0.62 -1.99 12.64
CA GLU A 9 0.38 -0.54 12.63
C GLU A 9 -0.17 0.00 11.31
N THR A 10 -0.12 -0.79 10.22
CA THR A 10 -0.77 -0.43 8.95
C THR A 10 -2.24 -0.87 8.91
N LEU A 11 -2.66 -1.73 9.85
CA LEU A 11 -3.98 -2.37 9.92
C LEU A 11 -4.86 -1.81 11.04
N VAL A 12 -4.61 -0.57 11.44
CA VAL A 12 -5.43 0.17 12.42
C VAL A 12 -6.29 1.25 11.74
N PRO A 13 -7.31 1.79 12.42
CA PRO A 13 -8.10 2.90 11.89
C PRO A 13 -7.22 4.11 11.54
N PHE A 14 -7.62 4.84 10.51
CA PHE A 14 -6.92 6.06 10.12
C PHE A 14 -6.89 7.07 11.29
N GLY A 15 -5.69 7.53 11.62
CA GLY A 15 -5.42 8.41 12.76
C GLY A 15 -3.91 8.52 13.00
N ASP A 16 -3.53 9.07 14.15
CA ASP A 16 -2.11 9.27 14.50
C ASP A 16 -1.33 7.96 14.62
N ASP A 17 -2.01 6.86 14.97
CA ASP A 17 -1.42 5.53 15.10
C ASP A 17 -1.32 4.77 13.76
N TRP A 18 -1.95 5.27 12.69
CA TRP A 18 -1.91 4.61 11.39
C TRP A 18 -0.58 4.87 10.69
N ALA A 19 0.19 3.81 10.50
CA ALA A 19 1.42 3.87 9.72
C ALA A 19 1.14 3.67 8.23
N GLN A 20 1.79 4.50 7.40
CA GLN A 20 1.75 4.35 5.96
C GLN A 20 2.40 3.01 5.52
N PRO A 21 1.69 2.17 4.74
CA PRO A 21 2.28 0.98 4.14
C PRO A 21 3.41 1.31 3.17
N THR A 22 4.45 0.47 3.18
CA THR A 22 5.53 0.44 2.20
C THR A 22 5.10 -0.28 0.93
N GLY A 23 5.88 -0.14 -0.15
CA GLY A 23 5.66 -0.86 -1.39
C GLY A 23 5.84 -2.37 -1.26
N ALA A 24 6.71 -2.83 -0.36
CA ALA A 24 6.83 -4.23 0.04
C ALA A 24 5.50 -4.76 0.60
N GLU A 25 4.92 -4.04 1.57
CA GLU A 25 3.62 -4.39 2.17
C GLU A 25 2.48 -4.36 1.15
N VAL A 26 2.49 -3.43 0.19
CA VAL A 26 1.55 -3.42 -0.93
C VAL A 26 1.68 -4.68 -1.78
N ARG A 27 2.90 -5.13 -2.12
CA ARG A 27 3.10 -6.36 -2.92
C ARG A 27 2.62 -7.59 -2.18
N GLU A 28 2.91 -7.69 -0.88
CA GLU A 28 2.43 -8.80 -0.06
C GLU A 28 0.90 -8.79 0.05
N MET A 29 0.29 -7.62 0.25
CA MET A 29 -1.18 -7.49 0.31
C MET A 29 -1.82 -7.96 -1.01
N LEU A 30 -1.30 -7.53 -2.15
CA LEU A 30 -1.79 -7.98 -3.47
C LEU A 30 -1.66 -9.49 -3.65
N LYS A 31 -0.54 -10.07 -3.19
CA LYS A 31 -0.32 -11.52 -3.24
C LYS A 31 -1.33 -12.28 -2.38
N ARG A 32 -1.66 -11.78 -1.17
CA ARG A 32 -2.67 -12.38 -0.29
C ARG A 32 -4.09 -12.31 -0.86
N CYS A 33 -4.39 -11.23 -1.59
CA CYS A 33 -5.66 -11.11 -2.29
C CYS A 33 -5.71 -11.88 -3.63
N GLU A 34 -4.59 -12.48 -4.07
CA GLU A 34 -4.45 -13.08 -5.40
C GLU A 34 -4.77 -12.10 -6.56
N LEU A 35 -4.47 -10.81 -6.37
CA LEU A 35 -4.78 -9.75 -7.33
C LEU A 35 -3.57 -9.35 -8.17
N THR A 36 -3.80 -9.20 -9.47
CA THR A 36 -2.92 -8.41 -10.33
C THR A 36 -3.08 -6.91 -10.05
N GLY A 37 -2.13 -6.10 -10.52
CA GLY A 37 -2.22 -4.65 -10.37
C GLY A 37 -3.45 -4.01 -11.05
N SER A 38 -3.96 -4.61 -12.14
CA SER A 38 -5.14 -4.09 -12.84
C SER A 38 -6.45 -4.45 -12.13
N GLU A 39 -6.52 -5.66 -11.54
CA GLU A 39 -7.67 -6.08 -10.73
C GLU A 39 -7.74 -5.28 -9.43
N ALA A 40 -6.60 -5.09 -8.76
CA ALA A 40 -6.53 -4.22 -7.58
C ALA A 40 -6.91 -2.77 -7.89
N ALA A 41 -6.50 -2.24 -9.05
CA ALA A 41 -6.91 -0.91 -9.50
C ALA A 41 -8.44 -0.80 -9.61
N SER A 42 -9.06 -1.78 -10.28
CA SER A 42 -10.51 -1.86 -10.43
C SER A 42 -11.21 -1.95 -9.07
N LEU A 43 -10.70 -2.79 -8.17
CA LEU A 43 -11.27 -3.02 -6.84
C LEU A 43 -11.29 -1.74 -5.99
N VAL A 44 -10.22 -0.95 -6.03
CA VAL A 44 -10.11 0.29 -5.22
C VAL A 44 -10.61 1.54 -5.98
N GLY A 45 -11.23 1.36 -7.14
CA GLY A 45 -11.90 2.42 -7.89
C GLY A 45 -10.96 3.38 -8.64
N ILE A 46 -9.78 2.91 -9.07
CA ILE A 46 -8.85 3.70 -9.90
C ILE A 46 -8.70 3.09 -11.30
N SER A 47 -8.49 3.95 -12.30
CA SER A 47 -8.52 3.57 -13.72
C SER A 47 -7.24 2.92 -14.25
N ASP A 48 -6.12 3.00 -13.52
CA ASP A 48 -4.80 2.61 -14.05
C ASP A 48 -3.98 1.78 -13.05
N GLY A 49 -3.67 0.54 -13.43
CA GLY A 49 -2.76 -0.35 -12.70
C GLY A 49 -1.33 0.18 -12.57
N ARG A 50 -0.92 1.17 -13.37
CA ARG A 50 0.35 1.90 -13.17
C ARG A 50 0.39 2.59 -11.81
N THR A 51 -0.73 3.13 -11.33
CA THR A 51 -0.79 3.77 -10.01
C THR A 51 -0.54 2.74 -8.91
N VAL A 52 -1.12 1.54 -9.03
CA VAL A 52 -0.83 0.40 -8.12
C VAL A 52 0.66 0.03 -8.16
N ARG A 53 1.30 0.03 -9.33
CA ARG A 53 2.75 -0.22 -9.42
C ARG A 53 3.58 0.86 -8.73
N LYS A 54 3.16 2.12 -8.77
CA LYS A 54 3.83 3.22 -8.04
C LYS A 54 3.68 3.06 -6.53
N TRP A 55 2.53 2.55 -6.06
CA TRP A 55 2.34 2.17 -4.65
C TRP A 55 3.24 1.01 -4.26
N ALA A 56 3.27 -0.04 -5.07
CA ALA A 56 4.15 -1.19 -4.88
C ALA A 56 5.64 -0.82 -4.95
N ALA A 57 6.01 0.30 -5.56
CA ALA A 57 7.39 0.80 -5.61
C ALA A 57 7.74 1.77 -4.47
N PHE A 58 6.78 2.13 -3.60
CA PHE A 58 7.00 3.14 -2.57
C PHE A 58 8.00 2.68 -1.52
N ASP A 59 9.09 3.43 -1.39
CA ASP A 59 10.08 3.25 -0.34
C ASP A 59 10.28 4.61 0.37
N PRO A 60 9.91 4.72 1.66
CA PRO A 60 10.02 5.99 2.37
C PRO A 60 11.47 6.47 2.53
N VAL A 61 12.43 5.56 2.64
CA VAL A 61 13.86 5.89 2.78
C VAL A 61 14.38 6.46 1.47
N GLU A 62 14.09 5.80 0.35
CA GLU A 62 14.52 6.27 -0.97
C GLU A 62 13.83 7.58 -1.39
N VAL A 63 12.56 7.78 -0.98
CA VAL A 63 11.85 9.04 -1.21
C VAL A 63 12.50 10.20 -0.45
N GLU A 64 12.87 10.00 0.82
CA GLU A 64 13.52 11.06 1.60
C GLU A 64 14.94 11.34 1.09
N LYS A 65 15.69 10.30 0.72
CA LYS A 65 17.00 10.45 0.09
C LYS A 65 16.92 11.23 -1.22
N ALA A 66 16.01 10.86 -2.12
CA ALA A 66 15.82 11.58 -3.38
C ALA A 66 15.48 13.06 -3.17
N LYS A 67 14.66 13.36 -2.16
CA LYS A 67 14.31 14.72 -1.78
C LYS A 67 15.52 15.52 -1.29
N GLN A 68 16.38 14.92 -0.45
CA GLN A 68 17.63 15.55 -0.01
C GLN A 68 18.58 15.81 -1.18
N GLU A 69 18.59 14.93 -2.19
CA GLU A 69 19.38 15.05 -3.41
C GLU A 69 18.76 15.99 -4.47
N GLY A 70 17.55 16.52 -4.25
CA GLY A 70 16.82 17.30 -5.26
C GLY A 70 16.32 16.49 -6.46
N ARG A 71 16.30 15.16 -6.35
CA ARG A 71 15.85 14.22 -7.38
C ARG A 71 14.35 13.92 -7.26
N LYS A 72 13.66 13.85 -8.40
CA LYS A 72 12.26 13.43 -8.44
C LYS A 72 12.12 11.91 -8.38
N THR A 73 11.11 11.41 -7.66
CA THR A 73 10.68 10.01 -7.71
C THR A 73 9.29 9.92 -8.36
N ASN A 74 8.99 8.76 -8.94
CA ASN A 74 7.66 8.44 -9.45
C ASN A 74 6.85 7.56 -8.49
N MET A 75 7.41 7.27 -7.31
CA MET A 75 6.80 6.47 -6.24
C MET A 75 5.65 7.24 -5.61
N GLN A 76 4.60 6.53 -5.22
CA GLN A 76 3.42 7.15 -4.60
C GLN A 76 2.99 6.34 -3.40
N ARG A 77 2.54 7.01 -2.34
CA ARG A 77 1.91 6.36 -1.19
C ARG A 77 0.55 5.79 -1.60
N ILE A 78 0.22 4.60 -1.10
CA ILE A 78 -1.14 4.09 -1.22
C ILE A 78 -2.07 4.91 -0.28
N PRO A 79 -3.21 5.42 -0.76
CA PRO A 79 -4.20 6.07 0.11
C PRO A 79 -4.81 5.08 1.11
N PHE A 80 -5.16 5.56 2.30
CA PHE A 80 -5.80 4.74 3.35
C PHE A 80 -7.02 3.97 2.83
N ALA A 81 -7.94 4.63 2.10
CA ALA A 81 -9.15 3.98 1.61
C ALA A 81 -8.86 2.78 0.69
N ALA A 82 -7.85 2.91 -0.20
CA ALA A 82 -7.43 1.81 -1.06
C ALA A 82 -6.79 0.67 -0.24
N TRP A 83 -5.95 1.00 0.73
CA TRP A 83 -5.35 0.01 1.63
C TRP A 83 -6.41 -0.72 2.47
N ALA A 84 -7.40 -0.01 2.96
CA ALA A 84 -8.50 -0.54 3.76
C ALA A 84 -9.35 -1.57 2.98
N ILE A 85 -9.71 -1.26 1.73
CA ILE A 85 -10.42 -2.20 0.84
C ILE A 85 -9.58 -3.46 0.61
N LEU A 86 -8.28 -3.30 0.37
CA LEU A 86 -7.37 -4.44 0.19
C LEU A 86 -7.22 -5.26 1.48
N ALA A 87 -7.17 -4.62 2.64
CA ALA A 87 -7.10 -5.29 3.94
C ALA A 87 -8.35 -6.16 4.20
N GLU A 88 -9.54 -5.64 3.90
CA GLU A 88 -10.77 -6.43 3.96
C GLU A 88 -10.73 -7.61 2.97
N CYS A 89 -10.33 -7.35 1.72
CA CYS A 89 -10.20 -8.38 0.69
C CYS A 89 -9.19 -9.49 1.08
N ALA A 90 -8.12 -9.15 1.79
CA ALA A 90 -7.11 -10.08 2.28
C ALA A 90 -7.51 -10.81 3.58
N GLY A 91 -8.70 -10.54 4.12
CA GLY A 91 -9.23 -11.21 5.32
C GLY A 91 -8.77 -10.60 6.65
N PHE A 92 -8.15 -9.41 6.65
CA PHE A 92 -7.83 -8.68 7.89
C PHE A 92 -9.04 -7.96 8.49
N GLY A 93 -10.16 -7.91 7.77
CA GLY A 93 -11.38 -7.22 8.18
C GLY A 93 -11.34 -5.71 7.93
N CYS A 94 -12.39 -5.02 8.38
CA CYS A 94 -12.53 -3.59 8.18
C CYS A 94 -11.63 -2.81 9.15
N ILE A 95 -10.44 -2.39 8.71
CA ILE A 95 -9.47 -1.66 9.55
C ILE A 95 -9.98 -0.27 9.99
N TRP A 96 -11.08 0.23 9.42
CA TRP A 96 -11.70 1.50 9.82
C TRP A 96 -12.78 1.36 10.89
N LYS A 97 -13.15 0.14 11.26
CA LYS A 97 -14.11 -0.11 12.36
C LYS A 97 -13.35 -0.16 13.68
N LYS A 98 -14.00 0.34 14.74
CA LYS A 98 -13.53 0.22 16.12
C LYS A 98 -14.08 -1.05 16.76
#